data_AF-A0A0Q0EXM7-F1
#
_entry.id   AF-A0A0Q0EXM7-F1
#
_cell.length_a   1.000
_cell.length_b   1.000
_cell.length_c   1.000
_cell.angle_alpha   90.00
_cell.angle_beta   90.00
_cell.angle_gamma   90.00
#
_symmetry.space_group_name_H-M   'P 1'
#
loop_
_entity.id
_entity.type
_entity.pdbx_description
1 polymer ?
#
loop_
_entity_poly.entity_id
_entity_poly.type
_entity_poly.pdbx_seq_one_letter_code
_entity_poly.pdbx_strand_id
1 'polypeptide(L)'
;MKIQNNLGVYPPAQPSTSGIEKSQTSNALMDVYPKKDFKVVPSNIHMVWVGSQPGDKQQEYVRQWAKKNPDCAVMLWVDASQFKAYETNKITRQQAENVFPEYQSEKLMRGLFSQLETTLDTSGSVSNLSAQKQALSELNKELLAEGNESLKQNVLPHAAEVTLHNARLALAAFKEHTARHDDNFFQAERIILDQTVKSWDRLTTNATRDVVTLNELQKKFQGIKNVQIRDLSNSKDIRLKNKDAYQHEIIGRNGAYPAASDIARYEILHEYGGVYADIDLECMRPLSGVLHAHPDLRKV
;
A
#
# COMPACT_ATOMS: atom_id res chain seq x y z
N MET A 1 -4.29 56.21 -9.95
CA MET A 1 -5.02 55.49 -8.88
C MET A 1 -4.06 54.46 -8.32
N LYS A 2 -3.73 54.58 -7.03
CA LYS A 2 -2.59 53.96 -6.35
C LYS A 2 -2.86 52.46 -6.08
N ILE A 3 -1.87 51.61 -6.33
CA ILE A 3 -1.69 50.35 -5.61
C ILE A 3 -0.31 50.44 -4.97
N GLN A 4 -0.29 50.59 -3.64
CA GLN A 4 0.93 50.70 -2.84
C GLN A 4 1.53 49.30 -2.65
N ASN A 5 2.71 49.07 -3.23
CA ASN A 5 3.65 48.05 -2.77
C ASN A 5 4.49 48.66 -1.64
N ASN A 6 4.20 48.29 -0.39
CA ASN A 6 5.10 48.58 0.73
C ASN A 6 6.11 47.44 0.87
N LEU A 7 7.25 47.59 0.19
CA LEU A 7 8.50 46.89 0.51
C LEU A 7 9.10 47.55 1.75
N GLY A 8 8.85 46.97 2.92
CA GLY A 8 9.55 47.32 4.15
C GLY A 8 10.98 46.76 4.11
N VAL A 9 11.95 47.65 4.02
CA VAL A 9 13.39 47.37 4.08
C VAL A 9 13.76 46.93 5.50
N TYR A 10 14.16 45.68 5.69
CA TYR A 10 14.77 45.21 6.94
C TYR A 10 16.27 45.54 6.94
N PRO A 11 16.83 46.07 8.05
CA PRO A 11 18.27 46.33 8.15
C PRO A 11 19.07 45.02 8.24
N PRO A 12 20.34 45.01 7.81
CA PRO A 12 21.15 43.79 7.80
C PRO A 12 21.46 43.34 9.23
N ALA A 13 21.11 42.09 9.55
CA ALA A 13 21.49 41.47 10.81
C ALA A 13 23.02 41.32 10.87
N GLN A 14 23.65 41.92 11.88
CA GLN A 14 25.04 41.65 12.20
C GLN A 14 25.20 40.27 12.84
N PRO A 15 26.29 39.54 12.56
CA PRO A 15 26.51 38.22 13.14
C PRO A 15 26.97 38.35 14.59
N SER A 16 26.10 38.01 15.54
CA SER A 16 26.48 37.83 16.94
C SER A 16 27.11 36.45 17.12
N THR A 17 28.43 36.41 17.19
CA THR A 17 29.20 35.27 17.69
C THR A 17 29.07 35.18 19.21
N SER A 18 28.24 34.25 19.71
CA SER A 18 28.50 33.57 20.99
C SER A 18 27.40 32.55 21.30
N GLY A 19 27.80 31.28 21.37
CA GLY A 19 27.43 30.45 22.51
C GLY A 19 26.19 29.57 22.38
N ILE A 20 26.47 28.29 22.15
CA ILE A 20 25.77 27.13 22.72
C ILE A 20 24.45 26.79 22.03
N GLU A 21 24.55 25.76 21.18
CA GLU A 21 23.48 24.85 20.81
C GLU A 21 22.58 24.56 22.02
N LYS A 22 21.39 25.18 22.05
CA LYS A 22 20.29 24.65 22.86
C LYS A 22 19.77 23.43 22.14
N SER A 23 20.28 22.28 22.57
CA SER A 23 19.58 21.00 22.64
C SER A 23 18.07 21.21 22.50
N GLN A 24 17.48 20.70 21.43
CA GLN A 24 16.04 20.54 21.30
C GLN A 24 15.59 19.64 22.47
N THR A 25 15.10 20.25 23.54
CA THR A 25 14.39 19.55 24.60
C THR A 25 13.21 18.85 23.94
N SER A 26 13.21 17.51 23.98
CA SER A 26 12.04 16.72 23.63
C SER A 26 10.91 17.11 24.58
N ASN A 27 10.02 18.01 24.15
CA ASN A 27 8.83 18.32 24.92
C ASN A 27 8.08 16.99 25.12
N ALA A 28 7.78 16.65 26.37
CA ALA A 28 7.05 15.41 26.63
C ALA A 28 5.67 15.53 25.96
N LEU A 29 5.11 14.40 25.50
CA LEU A 29 3.80 14.37 24.83
C LEU A 29 2.73 15.18 25.59
N MET A 30 2.77 15.14 26.92
CA MET A 30 1.82 15.82 27.80
C MET A 30 2.03 17.34 27.91
N ASP A 31 3.20 17.85 27.53
CA ASP A 31 3.48 19.29 27.45
C ASP A 31 2.84 19.90 26.20
N VAL A 32 2.74 19.11 25.12
CA VAL A 32 2.12 19.50 23.86
C VAL A 32 0.63 19.17 23.83
N TYR A 33 0.23 18.05 24.44
CA TYR A 33 -1.15 17.55 24.47
C TYR A 33 -1.61 17.35 25.93
N PRO A 34 -2.20 18.37 26.56
CA PRO A 34 -2.67 18.26 27.93
C PRO A 34 -3.69 17.13 28.09
N LYS A 35 -3.54 16.29 29.12
CA LYS A 35 -4.41 15.13 29.36
C LYS A 35 -5.91 15.47 29.41
N LYS A 36 -6.27 16.67 29.86
CA LYS A 36 -7.66 17.18 29.91
C LYS A 36 -8.32 17.29 28.52
N ASP A 37 -7.53 17.41 27.46
CA ASP A 37 -8.01 17.64 26.10
C ASP A 37 -8.25 16.32 25.35
N PHE A 38 -7.79 15.19 25.91
CA PHE A 38 -8.07 13.86 25.39
C PHE A 38 -9.56 13.54 25.51
N LYS A 39 -10.14 13.01 24.43
CA LYS A 39 -11.56 12.64 24.35
C LYS A 39 -11.70 11.13 24.22
N VAL A 40 -12.81 10.61 24.72
CA VAL A 40 -13.17 9.19 24.59
C VAL A 40 -13.20 8.82 23.10
N VAL A 41 -12.58 7.69 22.78
CA VAL A 41 -12.63 7.10 21.44
C VAL A 41 -13.93 6.29 21.31
N PRO A 42 -14.65 6.36 20.18
CA PRO A 42 -15.84 5.53 19.96
C PRO A 42 -15.55 4.04 20.18
N SER A 43 -16.50 3.31 20.77
CA SER A 43 -16.40 1.85 21.00
C SER A 43 -16.66 1.04 19.73
N ASN A 44 -15.98 1.42 18.64
CA ASN A 44 -16.05 0.77 17.34
C ASN A 44 -14.72 0.05 17.09
N ILE A 45 -14.79 -1.21 16.66
CA ILE A 45 -13.64 -2.01 16.26
C ILE A 45 -13.82 -2.32 14.78
N HIS A 46 -12.85 -1.94 13.96
CA HIS A 46 -12.89 -2.11 12.52
C HIS A 46 -11.81 -3.09 12.06
N MET A 47 -12.20 -3.97 11.15
CA MET A 47 -11.31 -4.91 10.47
C MET A 47 -11.64 -4.87 8.98
N VAL A 48 -10.64 -5.03 8.13
CA VAL A 48 -10.81 -5.02 6.67
C VAL A 48 -10.35 -6.37 6.10
N TRP A 49 -11.17 -6.94 5.21
CA TRP A 49 -10.81 -8.11 4.41
C TRP A 49 -11.30 -7.94 2.97
N VAL A 50 -10.38 -7.75 2.03
CA VAL A 50 -10.68 -7.41 0.63
C VAL A 50 -9.96 -8.34 -0.34
N GLY A 51 -10.45 -8.40 -1.57
CA GLY A 51 -9.89 -9.25 -2.64
C GLY A 51 -10.39 -10.69 -2.63
N SER A 52 -10.99 -11.15 -1.54
CA SER A 52 -11.61 -12.46 -1.40
C SER A 52 -12.70 -12.45 -0.33
N GLN A 53 -13.41 -13.57 -0.18
CA GLN A 53 -14.23 -13.81 1.01
C GLN A 53 -13.32 -14.14 2.22
N PRO A 54 -13.68 -13.70 3.44
CA PRO A 54 -12.95 -14.08 4.64
C PRO A 54 -13.09 -15.58 4.89
N GLY A 55 -11.96 -16.27 5.05
CA GLY A 55 -11.92 -17.69 5.39
C GLY A 55 -12.40 -17.96 6.82
N ASP A 56 -12.50 -19.24 7.18
CA ASP A 56 -13.02 -19.64 8.51
C ASP A 56 -12.15 -19.12 9.65
N LYS A 57 -10.82 -19.09 9.46
CA LYS A 57 -9.89 -18.54 10.46
C LYS A 57 -10.11 -17.04 10.69
N GLN A 58 -10.29 -16.27 9.62
CA GLN A 58 -10.61 -14.84 9.70
C GLN A 58 -11.95 -14.60 10.40
N GLN A 59 -12.97 -15.40 10.06
CA GLN A 59 -14.27 -15.32 10.70
C GLN A 59 -14.18 -15.66 12.20
N GLU A 60 -13.35 -16.62 12.59
CA GLU A 60 -13.12 -16.98 13.99
C GLU A 60 -12.49 -15.84 14.79
N TYR A 61 -11.49 -15.13 14.24
CA TYR A 61 -10.94 -13.95 14.90
C TYR A 61 -12.00 -12.87 15.15
N VAL A 62 -12.86 -12.60 14.17
CA VAL A 62 -13.98 -11.64 14.35
C VAL A 62 -14.89 -12.06 15.52
N ARG A 63 -15.22 -13.35 15.64
CA ARG A 63 -16.02 -13.89 16.75
C ARG A 63 -15.30 -13.73 18.09
N GLN A 64 -13.99 -13.98 18.15
CA GLN A 64 -13.19 -13.82 19.36
C GLN A 64 -13.14 -12.36 19.84
N TRP A 65 -12.90 -11.43 18.92
CA TRP A 65 -12.93 -10.00 19.20
C TRP A 65 -14.31 -9.56 19.70
N ALA A 66 -15.39 -10.01 19.04
CA ALA A 66 -16.75 -9.70 19.46
C ALA A 66 -17.10 -10.25 20.84
N LYS A 67 -16.68 -11.49 21.15
CA LYS A 67 -16.89 -12.13 22.45
C LYS A 67 -16.17 -11.38 23.58
N LYS A 68 -14.95 -10.91 23.32
CA LYS A 68 -14.14 -10.17 24.31
C LYS A 68 -14.57 -8.72 24.48
N ASN A 69 -15.27 -8.14 23.50
CA ASN A 69 -15.69 -6.75 23.51
C ASN A 69 -17.22 -6.62 23.36
N PRO A 70 -18.02 -7.12 24.33
CA PRO A 70 -19.47 -7.18 24.20
C PRO A 70 -20.13 -5.80 24.04
N ASP A 71 -19.50 -4.75 24.56
CA ASP A 71 -19.99 -3.37 24.50
C ASP A 71 -19.48 -2.57 23.28
N CYS A 72 -18.63 -3.19 22.44
CA CYS A 72 -18.12 -2.56 21.23
C CYS A 72 -18.82 -3.11 20.00
N ALA A 73 -19.09 -2.25 19.01
CA ALA A 73 -19.49 -2.69 17.68
C ALA A 73 -18.26 -3.18 16.90
N VAL A 74 -18.23 -4.45 16.52
CA VAL A 74 -17.17 -5.05 15.69
C VAL A 74 -17.64 -5.09 14.24
N MET A 75 -16.98 -4.31 13.39
CA MET A 75 -17.30 -4.15 11.97
C MET A 75 -16.23 -4.83 11.11
N LEU A 76 -16.65 -5.88 10.40
CA LEU A 76 -15.84 -6.46 9.32
C LEU A 76 -16.24 -5.79 8.00
N TRP A 77 -15.31 -5.06 7.41
CA TRP A 77 -15.45 -4.43 6.12
C TRP A 77 -14.94 -5.36 5.03
N VAL A 78 -15.82 -5.64 4.07
CA VAL A 78 -15.52 -6.42 2.87
C VAL A 78 -15.81 -5.60 1.62
N ASP A 79 -15.41 -6.09 0.45
CA ASP A 79 -15.75 -5.48 -0.83
C ASP A 79 -16.49 -6.49 -1.70
N ALA A 80 -17.83 -6.35 -1.75
CA ALA A 80 -18.68 -7.25 -2.51
C ALA A 80 -18.48 -7.14 -4.03
N SER A 81 -17.82 -6.09 -4.52
CA SER A 81 -17.44 -5.98 -5.94
C SER A 81 -16.14 -6.73 -6.27
N GLN A 82 -15.38 -7.19 -5.28
CA GLN A 82 -14.03 -7.73 -5.45
C GLN A 82 -13.78 -9.10 -4.79
N PHE A 83 -14.81 -9.85 -4.38
CA PHE A 83 -14.65 -11.18 -3.76
C PHE A 83 -13.90 -12.22 -4.61
N LYS A 84 -13.78 -12.02 -5.92
CA LYS A 84 -13.10 -12.96 -6.85
C LYS A 84 -11.75 -12.44 -7.33
N ALA A 85 -11.32 -11.25 -6.89
CA ALA A 85 -10.12 -10.60 -7.42
C ALA A 85 -8.86 -11.42 -7.17
N TYR A 86 -8.68 -11.93 -5.94
CA TYR A 86 -7.50 -12.73 -5.56
C TYR A 86 -7.40 -14.01 -6.39
N GLU A 87 -8.47 -14.79 -6.42
CA GLU A 87 -8.48 -16.07 -7.13
C GLU A 87 -8.26 -15.86 -8.64
N THR A 88 -8.87 -14.83 -9.20
CA THR A 88 -8.70 -14.51 -10.62
C THR A 88 -7.26 -14.09 -10.92
N ASN A 89 -6.68 -13.19 -10.12
CA ASN A 89 -5.29 -12.77 -10.28
C ASN A 89 -4.31 -13.93 -10.09
N LYS A 90 -4.59 -14.85 -9.16
CA LYS A 90 -3.80 -16.06 -8.96
C LYS A 90 -3.81 -16.98 -10.18
N ILE A 91 -4.99 -17.24 -10.75
CA ILE A 91 -5.13 -18.04 -11.98
C ILE A 91 -4.40 -17.38 -13.14
N THR A 92 -4.55 -16.07 -13.32
CA THR A 92 -3.87 -15.32 -14.39
C THR A 92 -2.34 -15.35 -14.24
N ARG A 93 -1.81 -15.22 -13.01
CA ARG A 93 -0.38 -15.39 -12.74
C ARG A 93 0.11 -16.79 -13.11
N GLN A 94 -0.64 -17.83 -12.73
CA GLN A 94 -0.31 -19.21 -13.11
C GLN A 94 -0.30 -19.40 -14.64
N GLN A 95 -1.24 -18.78 -15.36
CA GLN A 95 -1.28 -18.83 -16.82
C GLN A 95 -0.06 -18.14 -17.45
N ALA A 96 0.34 -16.98 -16.92
CA ALA A 96 1.56 -16.28 -17.35
C ALA A 96 2.82 -17.12 -17.06
N GLU A 97 2.91 -17.74 -15.89
CA GLU A 97 4.02 -18.61 -15.49
C GLU A 97 4.08 -19.92 -16.29
N ASN A 98 2.95 -20.42 -16.77
CA ASN A 98 2.93 -21.56 -17.70
C ASN A 98 3.48 -21.21 -19.09
N VAL A 99 3.38 -19.94 -19.50
CA VAL A 99 4.00 -19.44 -20.75
C VAL A 99 5.48 -19.16 -20.53
N PHE A 100 5.82 -18.55 -19.41
CA PHE A 100 7.20 -18.21 -19.06
C PHE A 100 7.45 -18.44 -17.55
N PRO A 101 8.07 -19.57 -17.17
CA PRO A 101 8.29 -19.92 -15.75
C PRO A 101 9.09 -18.86 -14.96
N GLU A 102 10.04 -18.18 -15.62
CA GLU A 102 10.86 -17.12 -15.03
C GLU A 102 10.19 -15.74 -15.07
N TYR A 103 8.89 -15.65 -15.39
CA TYR A 103 8.18 -14.37 -15.57
C TYR A 103 8.32 -13.43 -14.37
N GLN A 104 8.13 -13.91 -13.14
CA GLN A 104 8.17 -13.05 -11.95
C GLN A 104 9.55 -12.47 -11.69
N SER A 105 10.59 -13.31 -11.76
CA SER A 105 11.98 -12.89 -11.52
C SER A 105 12.47 -11.97 -12.64
N GLU A 106 12.21 -12.31 -13.90
CA GLU A 106 12.62 -11.46 -15.02
C GLU A 106 11.83 -10.14 -15.06
N LYS A 107 10.54 -10.13 -14.68
CA LYS A 107 9.75 -8.89 -14.58
C LYS A 107 10.34 -7.90 -13.58
N LEU A 108 10.74 -8.40 -12.40
CA LEU A 108 11.40 -7.58 -11.39
C LEU A 108 12.70 -6.98 -11.95
N MET A 109 13.54 -7.81 -12.57
CA MET A 109 14.81 -7.36 -13.14
C MET A 109 14.62 -6.36 -14.29
N ARG A 110 13.68 -6.61 -15.22
CA ARG A 110 13.33 -5.67 -16.29
C ARG A 110 12.87 -4.33 -15.73
N GLY A 111 12.09 -4.33 -14.63
CA GLY A 111 11.71 -3.12 -13.91
C GLY A 111 12.89 -2.34 -13.34
N LEU A 112 13.80 -3.03 -12.63
CA LEU A 112 15.00 -2.41 -12.04
C LEU A 112 15.95 -1.84 -13.10
N PHE A 113 16.19 -2.56 -14.20
CA PHE A 113 17.00 -2.06 -15.31
C PHE A 113 16.34 -0.89 -16.05
N SER A 114 15.00 -0.89 -16.21
CA SER A 114 14.25 0.23 -16.79
C SER A 114 14.32 1.49 -15.92
N GLN A 115 14.22 1.33 -14.60
CA GLN A 115 14.41 2.42 -13.65
C GLN A 115 15.84 2.99 -13.75
N LEU A 116 16.85 2.13 -13.78
CA LEU A 116 18.24 2.55 -13.98
C LEU A 116 18.41 3.33 -15.29
N GLU A 117 17.92 2.81 -16.42
CA GLU A 117 17.95 3.46 -17.73
C GLU A 117 17.37 4.89 -17.67
N THR A 118 16.20 5.04 -17.07
CA THR A 118 15.53 6.34 -16.91
C THR A 118 16.40 7.36 -16.14
N THR A 119 17.14 6.91 -15.11
CA THR A 119 18.07 7.76 -14.35
C THR A 119 19.37 8.10 -15.08
N LEU A 120 19.75 7.33 -16.10
CA LEU A 120 20.93 7.60 -16.93
C LEU A 120 20.65 8.62 -18.02
N ASP A 121 19.40 8.66 -18.52
CA ASP A 121 18.98 9.54 -19.61
C ASP A 121 18.61 10.96 -19.12
N THR A 122 18.03 11.04 -17.93
CA THR A 122 17.82 12.34 -17.26
C THR A 122 19.19 12.78 -16.73
N SER A 123 19.74 13.92 -17.13
CA SER A 123 21.00 14.44 -16.56
C SER A 123 20.85 15.93 -16.28
N GLY A 124 21.02 16.36 -15.01
CA GLY A 124 21.08 17.80 -14.68
C GLY A 124 20.45 18.33 -13.38
N SER A 125 19.82 17.53 -12.51
CA SER A 125 19.28 18.03 -11.22
C SER A 125 19.76 17.22 -10.01
N VAL A 126 19.83 17.84 -8.82
CA VAL A 126 20.21 17.17 -7.55
C VAL A 126 19.24 16.01 -7.20
N SER A 127 17.96 16.17 -7.54
CA SER A 127 16.94 15.12 -7.41
C SER A 127 17.30 13.83 -8.18
N ASN A 128 18.06 13.96 -9.26
CA ASN A 128 18.43 12.85 -10.12
C ASN A 128 19.54 11.98 -9.53
N LEU A 129 20.46 12.56 -8.74
CA LEU A 129 21.54 11.81 -8.09
C LEU A 129 21.01 10.89 -6.99
N SER A 130 19.98 11.32 -6.24
CA SER A 130 19.35 10.48 -5.23
C SER A 130 18.60 9.30 -5.85
N ALA A 131 17.81 9.56 -6.90
CA ALA A 131 17.09 8.53 -7.64
C ALA A 131 18.04 7.51 -8.27
N GLN A 132 19.15 7.98 -8.85
CA GLN A 132 20.17 7.12 -9.45
C GLN A 132 20.88 6.25 -8.40
N LYS A 133 21.22 6.79 -7.23
CA LYS A 133 21.79 6.00 -6.12
C LYS A 133 20.82 4.92 -5.65
N GLN A 134 19.54 5.25 -5.54
CA GLN A 134 18.51 4.29 -5.14
C GLN A 134 18.36 3.17 -6.19
N ALA A 135 18.25 3.52 -7.47
CA ALA A 135 18.13 2.54 -8.56
C ALA A 135 19.32 1.57 -8.59
N LEU A 136 20.55 2.08 -8.46
CA LEU A 136 21.75 1.23 -8.38
C LEU A 136 21.73 0.33 -7.13
N SER A 137 21.33 0.87 -5.98
CA SER A 137 21.25 0.09 -4.73
C SER A 137 20.22 -1.03 -4.81
N GLU A 138 19.03 -0.77 -5.34
CA GLU A 138 17.96 -1.76 -5.48
C GLU A 138 18.34 -2.82 -6.52
N LEU A 139 18.90 -2.41 -7.65
CA LEU A 139 19.39 -3.32 -8.68
C LEU A 139 20.50 -4.23 -8.16
N ASN A 140 21.52 -3.69 -7.48
CA ASN A 140 22.61 -4.50 -6.94
C ASN A 140 22.12 -5.45 -5.85
N LYS A 141 21.18 -5.03 -5.01
CA LYS A 141 20.58 -5.90 -3.99
C LYS A 141 19.94 -7.13 -4.64
N GLU A 142 19.16 -6.94 -5.70
CA GLU A 142 18.48 -8.04 -6.38
C GLU A 142 19.46 -8.90 -7.22
N LEU A 143 20.34 -8.27 -7.98
CA LEU A 143 21.32 -8.95 -8.83
C LEU A 143 22.33 -9.80 -8.04
N LEU A 144 22.64 -9.40 -6.80
CA LEU A 144 23.51 -10.13 -5.89
C LEU A 144 22.77 -11.11 -4.98
N ALA A 145 21.44 -11.19 -5.07
CA ALA A 145 20.65 -12.14 -4.31
C ALA A 145 20.91 -13.58 -4.77
N GLU A 146 20.73 -14.52 -3.85
CA GLU A 146 20.83 -15.97 -4.12
C GLU A 146 19.86 -16.38 -5.23
N GLY A 147 20.34 -17.15 -6.20
CA GLY A 147 19.56 -17.61 -7.35
C GLY A 147 19.73 -16.77 -8.63
N ASN A 148 20.40 -15.60 -8.55
CA ASN A 148 20.68 -14.73 -9.69
C ASN A 148 22.13 -14.84 -10.22
N GLU A 149 22.90 -15.86 -9.83
CA GLU A 149 24.33 -15.98 -10.12
C GLU A 149 24.60 -16.05 -11.63
N SER A 150 23.79 -16.80 -12.38
CA SER A 150 23.90 -16.92 -13.84
C SER A 150 23.62 -15.58 -14.52
N LEU A 151 22.59 -14.86 -14.07
CA LEU A 151 22.24 -13.54 -14.60
C LEU A 151 23.35 -12.52 -14.29
N LYS A 152 23.84 -12.49 -13.05
CA LYS A 152 24.98 -11.65 -12.64
C LYS A 152 26.21 -11.93 -13.51
N GLN A 153 26.54 -13.19 -13.75
CA GLN A 153 27.71 -13.55 -14.57
C GLN A 153 27.57 -13.06 -16.02
N ASN A 154 26.37 -13.09 -16.59
CA ASN A 154 26.11 -12.59 -17.94
C ASN A 154 26.13 -11.05 -18.02
N VAL A 155 25.59 -10.38 -17.00
CA VAL A 155 25.42 -8.92 -17.00
C VAL A 155 26.66 -8.17 -16.47
N LEU A 156 27.41 -8.78 -15.56
CA LEU A 156 28.61 -8.23 -14.91
C LEU A 156 29.75 -9.28 -14.83
N PRO A 157 30.30 -9.75 -15.96
CA PRO A 157 31.31 -10.81 -15.97
C PRO A 157 32.63 -10.42 -15.29
N HIS A 158 32.94 -9.11 -15.21
CA HIS A 158 34.21 -8.58 -14.71
C HIS A 158 34.05 -7.52 -13.62
N ALA A 159 32.86 -7.42 -13.01
CA ALA A 159 32.58 -6.43 -11.97
C ALA A 159 31.84 -7.06 -10.79
N ALA A 160 32.12 -6.55 -9.59
CA ALA A 160 31.44 -7.00 -8.38
C ALA A 160 29.97 -6.52 -8.35
N GLU A 161 29.71 -5.31 -8.86
CA GLU A 161 28.41 -4.64 -8.80
C GLU A 161 28.20 -3.70 -10.01
N VAL A 162 26.95 -3.31 -10.25
CA VAL A 162 26.59 -2.22 -11.17
C VAL A 162 26.94 -0.89 -10.52
N THR A 163 27.72 -0.09 -11.20
CA THR A 163 28.12 1.27 -10.82
C THR A 163 27.73 2.22 -11.93
N LEU A 164 27.74 3.53 -11.66
CA LEU A 164 27.48 4.52 -12.71
C LEU A 164 28.41 4.38 -13.92
N HIS A 165 29.66 3.93 -13.70
CA HIS A 165 30.66 3.78 -14.75
C HIS A 165 30.34 2.61 -15.70
N ASN A 166 29.81 1.51 -15.19
CA ASN A 166 29.49 0.30 -15.98
C ASN A 166 27.98 0.14 -16.28
N ALA A 167 27.12 1.02 -15.76
CA ALA A 167 25.66 0.88 -15.84
C ALA A 167 25.14 0.73 -17.28
N ARG A 168 25.69 1.47 -18.25
CA ARG A 168 25.30 1.34 -19.66
C ARG A 168 25.69 0.00 -20.27
N LEU A 169 26.85 -0.54 -19.89
CA LEU A 169 27.30 -1.86 -20.34
C LEU A 169 26.45 -2.97 -19.70
N ALA A 170 26.17 -2.87 -18.40
CA ALA A 170 25.29 -3.79 -17.70
C ALA A 170 23.87 -3.79 -18.31
N LEU A 171 23.33 -2.60 -18.62
CA LEU A 171 22.04 -2.47 -19.28
C LEU A 171 22.04 -3.13 -20.68
N ALA A 172 23.09 -2.94 -21.47
CA ALA A 172 23.20 -3.57 -22.79
C ALA A 172 23.29 -5.11 -22.69
N ALA A 173 24.12 -5.62 -21.77
CA ALA A 173 24.26 -7.05 -21.52
C ALA A 173 22.96 -7.68 -21.01
N PHE A 174 22.21 -6.97 -20.16
CA PHE A 174 20.90 -7.41 -19.70
C PHE A 174 19.90 -7.50 -20.86
N LYS A 175 19.83 -6.47 -21.72
CA LYS A 175 18.96 -6.47 -22.91
C LYS A 175 19.29 -7.63 -23.85
N GLU A 176 20.57 -7.92 -24.07
CA GLU A 176 21.01 -9.07 -24.86
C GLU A 176 20.61 -10.40 -24.22
N HIS A 177 20.79 -10.53 -22.90
CA HIS A 177 20.40 -11.73 -22.16
C HIS A 177 18.90 -12.02 -22.23
N THR A 178 18.07 -10.98 -22.14
CA THR A 178 16.61 -11.12 -22.14
C THR A 178 15.99 -11.21 -23.53
N ALA A 179 16.70 -10.79 -24.58
CA ALA A 179 16.19 -10.78 -25.97
C ALA A 179 15.68 -12.17 -26.42
N ARG A 180 16.33 -13.25 -26.00
CA ARG A 180 15.91 -14.63 -26.30
C ARG A 180 14.60 -15.04 -25.62
N HIS A 181 14.17 -14.32 -24.58
CA HIS A 181 12.93 -14.58 -23.85
C HIS A 181 11.83 -13.55 -24.14
N ASP A 182 12.11 -12.50 -24.93
CA ASP A 182 11.19 -11.38 -25.15
C ASP A 182 9.79 -11.83 -25.58
N ASP A 183 9.69 -12.75 -26.55
CA ASP A 183 8.39 -13.24 -27.02
C ASP A 183 7.57 -13.90 -25.90
N ASN A 184 8.19 -14.79 -25.13
CA ASN A 184 7.54 -15.49 -24.02
C ASN A 184 7.19 -14.50 -22.88
N PHE A 185 8.09 -13.58 -22.57
CA PHE A 185 7.89 -12.55 -21.57
C PHE A 185 6.70 -11.65 -21.94
N PHE A 186 6.66 -11.12 -23.17
CA PHE A 186 5.58 -10.25 -23.62
C PHE A 186 4.25 -10.99 -23.77
N GLN A 187 4.27 -12.28 -24.12
CA GLN A 187 3.07 -13.10 -24.11
C GLN A 187 2.52 -13.28 -22.68
N ALA A 188 3.39 -13.53 -21.69
CA ALA A 188 3.02 -13.59 -20.28
C ALA A 188 2.50 -12.22 -19.77
N GLU A 189 3.20 -11.12 -20.10
CA GLU A 189 2.80 -9.74 -19.77
C GLU A 189 1.40 -9.41 -20.32
N ARG A 190 1.12 -9.82 -21.56
CA ARG A 190 -0.18 -9.64 -22.21
C ARG A 190 -1.31 -10.35 -21.47
N ILE A 191 -1.07 -11.56 -20.95
CA ILE A 191 -2.08 -12.30 -20.17
C ILE A 191 -2.44 -11.52 -18.90
N ILE A 192 -1.44 -11.01 -18.18
CA ILE A 192 -1.66 -10.17 -17.00
C ILE A 192 -2.44 -8.90 -17.37
N LEU A 193 -1.98 -8.16 -18.38
CA LEU A 193 -2.56 -6.89 -18.79
C LEU A 193 -4.01 -7.03 -19.28
N ASP A 194 -4.29 -8.05 -20.08
CA ASP A 194 -5.64 -8.36 -20.56
C ASP A 194 -6.62 -8.57 -19.39
N GLN A 195 -6.19 -9.31 -18.35
CA GLN A 195 -7.01 -9.48 -17.16
C GLN A 195 -7.18 -8.18 -16.36
N THR A 196 -6.13 -7.35 -16.25
CA THR A 196 -6.22 -6.03 -15.59
C THR A 196 -7.24 -5.14 -16.31
N VAL A 197 -7.21 -5.07 -17.63
CA VAL A 197 -8.15 -4.31 -18.46
C VAL A 197 -9.57 -4.81 -18.27
N LYS A 198 -9.80 -6.13 -18.38
CA LYS A 198 -11.12 -6.74 -18.12
C LYS A 198 -11.64 -6.41 -16.72
N SER A 199 -10.76 -6.27 -15.74
CA SER A 199 -11.14 -5.94 -14.36
C SER A 199 -11.55 -4.48 -14.22
N TRP A 200 -10.87 -3.56 -14.88
CA TRP A 200 -11.28 -2.15 -14.97
C TRP A 200 -12.61 -2.00 -15.72
N ASP A 201 -12.80 -2.69 -16.85
CA ASP A 201 -14.04 -2.64 -17.63
C ASP A 201 -15.24 -3.13 -16.81
N ARG A 202 -15.06 -4.19 -16.02
CA ARG A 202 -16.11 -4.66 -15.08
C ARG A 202 -16.44 -3.58 -14.04
N LEU A 203 -15.46 -2.84 -13.55
CA LEU A 203 -15.68 -1.77 -12.56
C LEU A 203 -16.44 -0.59 -13.16
N THR A 204 -16.08 -0.15 -14.36
CA THR A 204 -16.69 1.02 -15.02
C THR A 204 -18.11 0.77 -15.54
N THR A 205 -18.42 -0.47 -15.92
CA THR A 205 -19.75 -0.87 -16.44
C THR A 205 -20.79 -1.17 -15.34
N ASN A 206 -20.64 -0.58 -14.15
CA ASN A 206 -21.37 -0.91 -12.91
C ASN A 206 -21.14 -2.35 -12.46
N ALA A 207 -19.94 -2.63 -11.94
CA ALA A 207 -19.60 -3.93 -11.33
C ALA A 207 -20.76 -4.45 -10.48
N THR A 208 -21.30 -5.61 -10.87
CA THR A 208 -22.37 -6.26 -10.13
C THR A 208 -21.79 -6.70 -8.78
N ARG A 209 -22.19 -6.02 -7.71
CA ARG A 209 -21.90 -6.44 -6.34
C ARG A 209 -22.40 -7.87 -6.16
N ASP A 210 -21.54 -8.75 -5.65
CA ASP A 210 -21.92 -10.13 -5.31
C ASP A 210 -22.67 -10.13 -3.97
N VAL A 211 -23.91 -9.64 -4.05
CA VAL A 211 -24.81 -9.50 -2.89
C VAL A 211 -25.22 -10.85 -2.32
N VAL A 212 -25.19 -11.91 -3.12
CA VAL A 212 -25.50 -13.27 -2.66
C VAL A 212 -24.47 -13.70 -1.64
N THR A 213 -23.18 -13.64 -2.02
CA THR A 213 -22.06 -13.93 -1.13
C THR A 213 -22.06 -13.04 0.11
N LEU A 214 -22.30 -11.73 -0.06
CA LEU A 214 -22.36 -10.79 1.06
C LEU A 214 -23.47 -11.16 2.06
N ASN A 215 -24.67 -11.51 1.57
CA ASN A 215 -25.80 -11.91 2.40
C ASN A 215 -25.53 -13.23 3.13
N GLU A 216 -24.87 -14.20 2.48
CA GLU A 216 -24.45 -15.44 3.13
C GLU A 216 -23.45 -15.18 4.26
N LEU A 217 -22.46 -14.32 4.03
CA LEU A 217 -21.52 -13.91 5.06
C LEU A 217 -22.24 -13.22 6.22
N GLN A 218 -23.15 -12.28 5.95
CA GLN A 218 -23.97 -11.63 6.97
C GLN A 218 -24.78 -12.62 7.82
N LYS A 219 -25.40 -13.63 7.19
CA LYS A 219 -26.13 -14.69 7.89
C LYS A 219 -25.24 -15.47 8.87
N LYS A 220 -23.96 -15.71 8.53
CA LYS A 220 -23.01 -16.39 9.43
C LYS A 220 -22.76 -15.62 10.75
N PHE A 221 -23.07 -14.33 10.80
CA PHE A 221 -22.90 -13.48 11.99
C PHE A 221 -24.21 -12.98 12.62
N GLN A 222 -25.37 -13.34 12.07
CA GLN A 222 -26.68 -12.85 12.53
C GLN A 222 -26.98 -13.13 14.02
N GLY A 223 -26.41 -14.20 14.59
CA GLY A 223 -26.55 -14.54 16.01
C GLY A 223 -25.66 -13.74 16.97
N ILE A 224 -24.74 -12.90 16.45
CA ILE A 224 -23.78 -12.13 17.25
C ILE A 224 -24.16 -10.66 17.20
N LYS A 225 -24.81 -10.20 18.27
CA LYS A 225 -25.46 -8.88 18.39
C LYS A 225 -24.53 -7.69 18.11
N ASN A 226 -23.25 -7.82 18.42
CA ASN A 226 -22.27 -6.75 18.29
C ASN A 226 -21.37 -6.88 17.06
N VAL A 227 -21.67 -7.79 16.12
CA VAL A 227 -20.94 -7.89 14.85
C VAL A 227 -21.76 -7.32 13.69
N GLN A 228 -21.10 -6.56 12.83
CA GLN A 228 -21.67 -6.01 11.61
C GLN A 228 -20.76 -6.32 10.42
N ILE A 229 -21.33 -6.84 9.33
CA ILE A 229 -20.61 -7.01 8.06
C ILE A 229 -20.98 -5.83 7.16
N ARG A 230 -19.98 -5.02 6.82
CA ARG A 230 -20.12 -3.77 6.05
C ARG A 230 -19.46 -3.92 4.68
N ASP A 231 -19.94 -3.18 3.68
CA ASP A 231 -19.48 -3.29 2.30
C ASP A 231 -18.87 -1.97 1.79
N LEU A 232 -17.56 -1.99 1.50
CA LEU A 232 -16.80 -0.87 0.94
C LEU A 232 -17.30 -0.40 -0.43
N SER A 233 -17.97 -1.29 -1.18
CA SER A 233 -18.57 -0.97 -2.47
C SER A 233 -19.97 -0.34 -2.34
N ASN A 234 -20.53 -0.28 -1.13
CA ASN A 234 -21.87 0.23 -0.86
C ASN A 234 -21.83 1.66 -0.32
N SER A 235 -22.30 2.63 -1.12
CA SER A 235 -22.36 4.04 -0.72
C SER A 235 -23.23 4.36 0.51
N LYS A 236 -24.08 3.41 0.95
CA LYS A 236 -24.84 3.52 2.21
C LYS A 236 -24.01 3.10 3.43
N ASP A 237 -22.98 2.27 3.23
CA ASP A 237 -22.06 1.85 4.28
C ASP A 237 -20.84 2.76 4.35
N ILE A 238 -20.28 3.22 3.23
CA ILE A 238 -19.21 4.23 3.23
C ILE A 238 -19.07 4.87 1.85
N ARG A 239 -18.61 6.12 1.79
CA ARG A 239 -18.21 6.79 0.54
C ARG A 239 -16.72 7.08 0.59
N LEU A 240 -15.91 6.19 0.00
CA LEU A 240 -14.47 6.37 -0.08
C LEU A 240 -14.13 7.63 -0.90
N LYS A 241 -13.47 8.60 -0.27
CA LYS A 241 -12.88 9.79 -0.90
C LYS A 241 -11.74 9.41 -1.85
N ASN A 242 -10.93 8.42 -1.48
CA ASN A 242 -9.81 7.90 -2.29
C ASN A 242 -10.19 6.60 -3.01
N LYS A 243 -11.44 6.50 -3.49
CA LYS A 243 -11.93 5.31 -4.18
C LYS A 243 -11.03 4.88 -5.34
N ASP A 244 -10.56 5.83 -6.13
CA ASP A 244 -9.73 5.53 -7.31
C ASP A 244 -8.36 4.94 -6.91
N ALA A 245 -7.74 5.48 -5.86
CA ALA A 245 -6.51 4.93 -5.31
C ALA A 245 -6.74 3.51 -4.73
N TYR A 246 -7.83 3.32 -3.97
CA TYR A 246 -8.22 2.00 -3.47
C TYR A 246 -8.42 0.99 -4.60
N GLN A 247 -9.13 1.36 -5.67
CA GLN A 247 -9.35 0.48 -6.83
C GLN A 247 -8.05 0.24 -7.62
N HIS A 248 -7.14 1.22 -7.67
CA HIS A 248 -5.84 1.04 -8.28
C HIS A 248 -4.98 0.01 -7.54
N GLU A 249 -4.99 0.00 -6.21
CA GLU A 249 -4.27 -1.03 -5.44
C GLU A 249 -4.87 -2.43 -5.65
N ILE A 250 -6.20 -2.56 -5.72
CA ILE A 250 -6.87 -3.85 -5.98
C ILE A 250 -6.62 -4.33 -7.43
N ILE A 251 -6.91 -3.48 -8.42
CA ILE A 251 -6.97 -3.84 -9.84
C ILE A 251 -5.67 -3.49 -10.55
N GLY A 252 -5.27 -2.21 -10.53
CA GLY A 252 -4.13 -1.68 -11.28
C GLY A 252 -2.80 -2.35 -10.91
N ARG A 253 -2.59 -2.61 -9.62
CA ARG A 253 -1.40 -3.32 -9.12
C ARG A 253 -1.58 -4.84 -9.03
N ASN A 254 -2.65 -5.38 -9.64
CA ASN A 254 -2.95 -6.81 -9.69
C ASN A 254 -2.96 -7.50 -8.31
N GLY A 255 -3.61 -6.86 -7.33
CA GLY A 255 -3.85 -7.42 -6.01
C GLY A 255 -2.90 -6.94 -4.91
N ALA A 256 -2.63 -5.64 -4.82
CA ALA A 256 -1.98 -5.02 -3.67
C ALA A 256 -2.98 -4.84 -2.51
N TYR A 257 -3.62 -5.93 -2.06
CA TYR A 257 -4.68 -5.92 -1.04
C TYR A 257 -4.27 -5.26 0.28
N PRO A 258 -3.03 -5.42 0.80
CA PRO A 258 -2.60 -4.69 2.00
C PRO A 258 -2.64 -3.17 1.83
N ALA A 259 -2.17 -2.66 0.69
CA ALA A 259 -2.19 -1.23 0.40
C ALA A 259 -3.63 -0.70 0.19
N ALA A 260 -4.51 -1.49 -0.42
CA ALA A 260 -5.94 -1.17 -0.47
C ALA A 260 -6.57 -1.11 0.93
N SER A 261 -6.19 -2.04 1.82
CA SER A 261 -6.60 -2.04 3.23
C SER A 261 -6.08 -0.82 3.99
N ASP A 262 -4.86 -0.36 3.68
CA ASP A 262 -4.30 0.88 4.24
C ASP A 262 -5.12 2.11 3.87
N ILE A 263 -5.58 2.21 2.63
CA ILE A 263 -6.48 3.30 2.22
C ILE A 263 -7.82 3.19 2.97
N ALA A 264 -8.44 2.01 2.94
CA ALA A 264 -9.74 1.79 3.55
C ALA A 264 -9.73 2.05 5.07
N ARG A 265 -8.70 1.60 5.81
CA ARG A 265 -8.65 1.75 7.27
C ARG A 265 -8.65 3.20 7.72
N TYR A 266 -7.93 4.09 7.04
CA TYR A 266 -7.89 5.51 7.41
C TYR A 266 -9.23 6.19 7.11
N GLU A 267 -9.87 5.85 5.99
CA GLU A 267 -11.19 6.41 5.66
C GLU A 267 -12.28 5.92 6.60
N ILE A 268 -12.27 4.64 6.96
CA ILE A 268 -13.18 4.07 7.96
C ILE A 268 -12.99 4.77 9.31
N LEU A 269 -11.76 4.90 9.79
CA LEU A 269 -11.47 5.55 11.08
C LEU A 269 -11.82 7.03 11.06
N HIS A 270 -11.66 7.71 9.93
CA HIS A 270 -12.05 9.11 9.76
C HIS A 270 -13.58 9.30 9.86
N GLU A 271 -14.36 8.41 9.24
CA GLU A 271 -15.82 8.49 9.22
C GLU A 271 -16.46 8.01 10.53
N TYR A 272 -16.01 6.87 11.06
CA TYR A 272 -16.66 6.19 12.19
C TYR A 272 -15.99 6.41 13.53
N GLY A 273 -14.69 6.79 13.54
CA GLY A 273 -13.85 6.72 14.72
C GLY A 273 -13.76 5.31 15.32
N GLY A 274 -12.87 5.11 16.28
CA GLY A 274 -12.70 3.81 16.94
C GLY A 274 -11.29 3.28 16.86
N VAL A 275 -11.18 1.96 16.82
CA VAL A 275 -9.92 1.23 16.74
C VAL A 275 -9.94 0.35 15.50
N TYR A 276 -8.85 0.38 14.74
CA TYR A 276 -8.61 -0.60 13.69
C TYR A 276 -7.75 -1.74 14.23
N ALA A 277 -8.06 -2.97 13.84
CA ALA A 277 -7.23 -4.14 14.08
C ALA A 277 -7.10 -4.94 12.79
N ASP A 278 -5.90 -5.41 12.47
CA ASP A 278 -5.74 -6.43 11.43
C ASP A 278 -6.46 -7.72 11.88
N ILE A 279 -7.11 -8.40 10.94
CA ILE A 279 -8.03 -9.51 11.24
C ILE A 279 -7.31 -10.74 11.82
N ASP A 280 -6.00 -10.84 11.62
CA ASP A 280 -5.16 -11.93 12.10
C ASP A 280 -4.58 -11.68 13.50
N LEU A 281 -4.94 -10.55 14.13
CA LEU A 281 -4.57 -10.24 15.51
C LEU A 281 -5.49 -10.94 16.50
N GLU A 282 -4.88 -11.55 17.53
CA GLU A 282 -5.62 -12.07 18.67
C GLU A 282 -5.94 -10.95 19.68
N CYS A 283 -7.22 -10.80 20.02
CA CYS A 283 -7.63 -9.93 21.10
C CYS A 283 -7.25 -10.58 22.44
N MET A 284 -6.25 -10.08 23.16
CA MET A 284 -5.90 -10.64 24.47
C MET A 284 -6.78 -10.09 25.60
N ARG A 285 -7.21 -8.83 25.51
CA ARG A 285 -7.99 -8.11 26.53
C ARG A 285 -9.05 -7.20 25.88
N PRO A 286 -10.17 -6.92 26.56
CA PRO A 286 -11.17 -5.96 26.09
C PRO A 286 -10.60 -4.55 25.91
N LEU A 287 -11.14 -3.80 24.95
CA LEU A 287 -10.83 -2.39 24.66
C LEU A 287 -11.88 -1.42 25.24
N SER A 288 -13.06 -1.91 25.65
CA SER A 288 -14.18 -1.05 26.06
C SER A 288 -13.83 -0.15 27.26
N GLY A 289 -14.19 1.13 27.15
CA GLY A 289 -14.13 2.09 28.27
C GLY A 289 -12.74 2.65 28.63
N VAL A 290 -11.68 2.27 27.90
CA VAL A 290 -10.29 2.62 28.31
C VAL A 290 -9.67 3.72 27.44
N LEU A 291 -10.06 3.83 26.18
CA LEU A 291 -9.28 4.59 25.19
C LEU A 291 -9.70 6.05 25.08
N HIS A 292 -8.72 6.93 25.23
CA HIS A 292 -8.84 8.36 25.00
C HIS A 292 -7.77 8.81 24.01
N ALA A 293 -8.12 9.74 23.11
CA ALA A 293 -7.21 10.31 22.12
C ALA A 293 -7.36 11.83 22.04
N HIS A 294 -6.24 12.52 21.83
CA HIS A 294 -6.26 13.97 21.61
C HIS A 294 -6.86 14.29 20.22
N PRO A 295 -7.77 15.27 20.09
CA PRO A 295 -8.36 15.65 18.80
C PRO A 295 -7.35 15.92 17.68
N ASP A 296 -6.24 16.58 17.98
CA ASP A 296 -5.23 16.90 16.97
C ASP A 296 -4.40 15.70 16.52
N LEU A 297 -4.36 14.61 17.31
CA LEU A 297 -3.76 13.35 16.90
C LEU A 297 -4.73 12.49 16.07
N ARG A 298 -5.99 12.92 15.90
CA ARG A 298 -7.03 12.23 15.10
C ARG A 298 -7.23 12.85 13.71
N LYS A 299 -6.58 13.97 13.40
CA LYS A 299 -6.66 14.62 12.09
C LYS A 299 -5.67 13.92 11.15
N VAL A 300 -6.17 12.94 10.41
CA VAL A 300 -5.53 12.42 9.18
C VAL A 300 -6.17 13.14 8.00
#